data_AF-A0A2S8UJ99-F1
#
_entry.id   AF-A0A2S8UJ99-F1
#
_cell.length_a   1.000
_cell.length_b   1.000
_cell.length_c   1.000
_cell.angle_alpha   90.00
_cell.angle_beta   90.00
_cell.angle_gamma   90.00
#
_symmetry.space_group_name_H-M   'P 1'
#
loop_
_entity.id
_entity.type
_entity.pdbx_description
1 polymer ?
#
loop_
_entity_poly.entity_id
_entity_poly.type
_entity_poly.pdbx_seq_one_letter_code
_entity_poly.pdbx_strand_id
1 'polypeptide(L)'
;MALFSRRKKSGDDAVAPTVDAVETDSAQPDETAAADQGASVAEASVEAPAIAISVQAFRGVGAEAGPEVALPTSDATPQASAPAAPRPPQPSPTPQPEASEERRLPLAPSLPPEQTETVAGMKDNVLLREALTEIEAGATNDQLLGVMRQALQGHLYIRVNGDARAQISEGKPLSVAVVRDAEDRQFMLAFSSARAVRDSVQLEADPAATSAVAQPVTSVLQQVVSGEFAGLIVDNASAPHRVVFPTELLQKTLEQADVDMTVKSILAAPREQDSTVKVGEALASKRMWVAVNDGSGGGPVGIAEAQTTDGRRFLQLFSHPLEVIALGRGDRPLPFEPEQLAKVLTSHSEMAGVIVDSAGPSIVVERDALTPVLVLAVDLGD
;
A
#
# COMPACT_ATOMS: atom_id res chain seq x y z
N MET A 1 -27.17 -11.79 -66.16
CA MET A 1 -27.51 -10.41 -66.55
C MET A 1 -26.71 -9.49 -65.64
N ALA A 2 -25.68 -8.79 -66.13
CA ALA A 2 -25.76 -7.51 -66.87
C ALA A 2 -26.10 -6.32 -65.94
N LEU A 3 -25.45 -5.14 -66.01
CA LEU A 3 -24.23 -4.70 -66.71
C LEU A 3 -23.74 -3.41 -66.01
N PHE A 4 -22.47 -3.36 -65.60
CA PHE A 4 -21.48 -2.30 -65.85
C PHE A 4 -21.83 -0.79 -65.92
N SER A 5 -20.86 0.01 -65.42
CA SER A 5 -20.37 1.30 -65.97
C SER A 5 -21.09 2.62 -65.63
N ARG A 6 -20.41 3.80 -65.59
CA ARG A 6 -18.97 4.14 -65.45
C ARG A 6 -18.80 5.62 -65.04
N ARG A 7 -17.70 5.90 -64.34
CA ARG A 7 -16.97 7.18 -64.18
C ARG A 7 -17.07 8.17 -65.36
N LYS A 8 -17.05 9.48 -65.07
CA LYS A 8 -16.33 10.46 -65.91
C LYS A 8 -15.27 11.23 -65.07
N LYS A 9 -14.07 11.35 -65.64
CA LYS A 9 -12.86 12.03 -65.12
C LYS A 9 -12.36 12.97 -66.24
N SER A 10 -11.37 13.82 -65.90
CA SER A 10 -10.45 14.60 -66.76
C SER A 10 -10.85 16.06 -66.91
N GLY A 11 -9.93 17.03 -66.86
CA GLY A 11 -8.46 17.03 -66.62
C GLY A 11 -8.06 18.50 -66.34
N ASP A 12 -6.83 18.99 -66.46
CA ASP A 12 -5.44 18.46 -66.53
C ASP A 12 -4.55 19.69 -66.21
N ASP A 13 -3.59 19.60 -65.29
CA ASP A 13 -2.14 19.56 -65.54
C ASP A 13 -1.47 20.84 -66.15
N ALA A 14 -0.45 21.36 -65.44
CA ALA A 14 0.56 22.32 -65.92
C ALA A 14 1.69 22.60 -64.87
N VAL A 15 2.59 21.63 -64.70
CA VAL A 15 4.08 21.76 -64.68
C VAL A 15 4.77 23.11 -64.29
N ALA A 16 5.74 23.04 -63.37
CA ALA A 16 6.70 24.11 -62.97
C ALA A 16 7.93 24.24 -63.92
N PRO A 17 8.84 25.25 -63.76
CA PRO A 17 10.07 25.08 -62.94
C PRO A 17 10.49 26.39 -62.20
N THR A 18 11.71 26.71 -61.69
CA THR A 18 13.10 26.25 -61.94
C THR A 18 14.08 26.51 -60.73
N VAL A 19 15.39 26.60 -61.02
CA VAL A 19 16.62 26.69 -60.19
C VAL A 19 17.09 28.16 -59.92
N ASP A 20 18.21 28.56 -59.26
CA ASP A 20 19.58 28.04 -58.98
C ASP A 20 20.04 28.46 -57.55
N ALA A 21 20.88 27.77 -56.76
CA ALA A 21 22.17 27.05 -56.94
C ALA A 21 23.43 27.93 -56.77
N VAL A 22 24.28 27.63 -55.77
CA VAL A 22 25.74 27.91 -55.72
C VAL A 22 26.44 26.84 -54.85
N GLU A 23 27.34 26.07 -55.43
CA GLU A 23 28.41 25.33 -54.72
C GLU A 23 29.58 26.26 -54.42
N THR A 24 30.40 25.96 -53.40
CA THR A 24 31.79 26.47 -53.36
C THR A 24 32.72 25.48 -52.68
N ASP A 25 33.52 24.79 -53.50
CA ASP A 25 34.70 24.02 -53.08
C ASP A 25 35.88 24.97 -52.78
N SER A 26 36.67 24.67 -51.75
CA SER A 26 37.96 25.32 -51.45
C SER A 26 38.79 24.58 -50.40
N ALA A 27 39.70 23.73 -50.88
CA ALA A 27 41.10 23.57 -50.44
C ALA A 27 41.47 23.41 -48.95
N GLN A 28 42.06 22.26 -48.62
CA GLN A 28 43.16 22.13 -47.64
C GLN A 28 44.49 22.66 -48.28
N PRO A 29 45.46 23.20 -47.49
CA PRO A 29 46.45 22.31 -46.84
C PRO A 29 47.04 22.75 -45.47
N ASP A 30 47.67 21.75 -44.84
CA ASP A 30 48.85 21.75 -43.95
C ASP A 30 48.90 22.33 -42.50
N GLU A 31 49.23 21.37 -41.61
CA GLU A 31 50.31 21.35 -40.61
C GLU A 31 50.23 21.96 -39.18
N THR A 32 50.54 21.05 -38.24
CA THR A 32 51.32 21.20 -36.97
C THR A 32 50.72 21.88 -35.73
N ALA A 33 50.41 21.07 -34.71
CA ALA A 33 51.07 20.99 -33.39
C ALA A 33 50.21 20.12 -32.44
N ALA A 34 50.55 18.87 -32.14
CA ALA A 34 51.62 18.43 -31.23
C ALA A 34 51.41 18.80 -29.74
N ALA A 35 50.72 17.93 -28.99
CA ALA A 35 50.92 17.74 -27.54
C ALA A 35 50.32 16.39 -27.09
N ASP A 36 51.16 15.37 -26.95
CA ASP A 36 50.88 14.20 -26.10
C ASP A 36 52.10 13.94 -25.21
N GLN A 37 51.87 13.93 -23.88
CA GLN A 37 52.62 13.26 -22.80
C GLN A 37 52.29 13.91 -21.45
N GLY A 38 52.06 13.08 -20.41
CA GLY A 38 52.09 13.55 -19.02
C GLY A 38 51.18 12.78 -18.07
N ALA A 39 51.51 11.53 -17.74
CA ALA A 39 50.76 10.73 -16.78
C ALA A 39 51.07 11.10 -15.31
N SER A 40 50.07 11.05 -14.44
CA SER A 40 50.23 10.54 -13.07
C SER A 40 48.93 9.95 -12.51
N VAL A 41 49.07 8.96 -11.63
CA VAL A 41 47.98 8.13 -11.10
C VAL A 41 47.38 8.73 -9.83
N ALA A 42 46.06 8.67 -9.69
CA ALA A 42 45.39 8.65 -8.39
C ALA A 42 44.14 7.76 -8.49
N GLU A 43 44.00 6.79 -7.59
CA GLU A 43 42.81 5.93 -7.50
C GLU A 43 41.62 6.76 -6.99
N ALA A 44 40.66 7.05 -7.86
CA ALA A 44 39.38 7.61 -7.46
C ALA A 44 38.48 6.47 -6.98
N SER A 45 38.19 6.45 -5.67
CA SER A 45 37.16 5.61 -5.07
C SER A 45 35.83 5.77 -5.81
N VAL A 46 35.16 4.66 -6.14
CA VAL A 46 33.82 4.68 -6.74
C VAL A 46 32.82 5.18 -5.69
N GLU A 47 32.58 6.49 -5.71
CA GLU A 47 31.54 7.13 -4.90
C GLU A 47 30.18 6.74 -5.47
N ALA A 48 29.35 6.07 -4.66
CA ALA A 48 28.02 5.64 -5.09
C ALA A 48 27.14 6.89 -5.37
N PRO A 49 26.25 6.84 -6.38
CA PRO A 49 25.47 8.01 -6.79
C PRO A 49 24.59 8.52 -5.65
N ALA A 50 24.92 9.71 -5.14
CA ALA A 50 24.16 10.38 -4.10
C ALA A 50 22.89 11.03 -4.68
N ILE A 51 21.73 10.48 -4.34
CA ILE A 51 20.43 11.04 -4.71
C ILE A 51 20.13 12.26 -3.82
N ALA A 52 19.85 13.41 -4.43
CA ALA A 52 19.55 14.64 -3.72
C ALA A 52 18.13 14.63 -3.13
N ILE A 53 18.01 14.29 -1.84
CA ILE A 53 16.77 14.35 -1.06
C ILE A 53 16.66 15.72 -0.38
N SER A 54 15.46 16.30 -0.31
CA SER A 54 15.19 17.55 0.42
C SER A 54 14.05 17.38 1.40
N VAL A 55 14.33 17.63 2.67
CA VAL A 55 13.36 17.64 3.77
C VAL A 55 13.51 18.96 4.53
N GLN A 56 12.40 19.65 4.80
CA GLN A 56 12.42 20.79 5.72
C GLN A 56 12.38 20.28 7.17
N ALA A 57 13.50 20.39 7.87
CA ALA A 57 13.59 20.03 9.29
C ALA A 57 13.31 21.24 10.19
N PHE A 58 12.21 21.20 10.94
CA PHE A 58 12.01 22.06 12.11
C PHE A 58 12.29 21.23 13.36
N ARG A 59 13.32 21.61 14.14
CA ARG A 59 13.80 20.84 15.31
C ARG A 59 13.55 21.66 16.58
N GLY A 60 12.95 21.01 17.60
CA GLY A 60 12.49 21.66 18.84
C GLY A 60 13.57 21.85 19.92
N VAL A 61 13.13 21.94 21.19
CA VAL A 61 13.97 22.19 22.37
C VAL A 61 13.62 21.26 23.56
N GLY A 62 14.64 20.77 24.28
CA GLY A 62 14.56 19.90 25.48
C GLY A 62 14.48 18.39 25.16
N ALA A 63 15.50 17.53 25.36
CA ALA A 63 16.28 17.15 26.55
C ALA A 63 15.43 16.42 27.63
N GLU A 64 15.83 15.31 28.27
CA GLU A 64 17.16 14.66 28.43
C GLU A 64 17.01 13.11 28.64
N ALA A 65 18.11 12.36 28.84
CA ALA A 65 18.13 10.87 28.84
C ALA A 65 18.15 10.20 30.24
N GLY A 66 17.80 8.90 30.31
CA GLY A 66 17.85 8.05 31.52
C GLY A 66 17.88 6.54 31.20
N PRO A 67 18.33 5.64 32.12
CA PRO A 67 19.21 4.53 31.73
C PRO A 67 18.64 3.09 31.73
N GLU A 68 19.42 2.17 31.12
CA GLU A 68 19.22 0.70 31.06
C GLU A 68 19.36 -0.04 32.40
N VAL A 69 18.72 -1.21 32.51
CA VAL A 69 18.98 -2.24 33.55
C VAL A 69 18.89 -3.65 32.93
N ALA A 70 19.82 -4.55 33.28
CA ALA A 70 20.00 -5.88 32.69
C ALA A 70 19.37 -7.04 33.49
N LEU A 71 19.25 -8.20 32.83
CA LEU A 71 18.70 -9.48 33.31
C LEU A 71 19.65 -10.27 34.23
N PRO A 72 19.13 -11.15 35.10
CA PRO A 72 19.87 -12.30 35.64
C PRO A 72 19.40 -13.65 35.04
N THR A 73 20.38 -14.53 34.80
CA THR A 73 20.25 -15.91 34.32
C THR A 73 19.84 -16.91 35.43
N SER A 74 19.38 -18.11 35.05
CA SER A 74 19.40 -19.29 35.93
C SER A 74 19.64 -20.58 35.14
N ASP A 75 20.72 -21.28 35.47
CA ASP A 75 21.03 -22.64 35.01
C ASP A 75 20.21 -23.70 35.75
N ALA A 76 19.84 -24.78 35.05
CA ALA A 76 19.51 -26.06 35.66
C ALA A 76 19.88 -27.22 34.72
N THR A 77 20.71 -28.16 35.20
CA THR A 77 21.28 -29.27 34.43
C THR A 77 20.36 -30.51 34.36
N PRO A 78 20.54 -31.41 33.37
CA PRO A 78 19.59 -32.49 33.07
C PRO A 78 19.85 -33.78 33.87
N GLN A 79 18.82 -34.62 34.03
CA GLN A 79 18.93 -36.00 34.51
C GLN A 79 18.33 -37.03 33.53
N ALA A 80 18.87 -38.25 33.58
CA ALA A 80 18.81 -39.25 32.53
C ALA A 80 17.77 -40.36 32.74
N SER A 81 17.62 -41.20 31.71
CA SER A 81 16.47 -42.08 31.45
C SER A 81 16.57 -43.52 31.96
N ALA A 82 15.43 -44.22 31.82
CA ALA A 82 15.21 -45.67 31.65
C ALA A 82 14.91 -46.52 32.92
N PRO A 83 14.26 -47.71 32.79
CA PRO A 83 13.71 -48.35 31.58
C PRO A 83 12.19 -48.62 31.61
N ALA A 84 11.65 -49.11 30.48
CA ALA A 84 10.21 -49.30 30.24
C ALA A 84 9.69 -50.73 30.54
N ALA A 85 8.39 -50.84 30.78
CA ALA A 85 7.62 -52.10 30.76
C ALA A 85 6.41 -51.96 29.81
N PRO A 86 6.01 -53.02 29.08
CA PRO A 86 5.04 -52.92 28.00
C PRO A 86 3.59 -52.72 28.49
N ARG A 87 2.88 -51.78 27.86
CA ARG A 87 1.46 -51.49 28.11
C ARG A 87 0.61 -52.05 26.95
N PRO A 88 -0.57 -52.66 27.20
CA PRO A 88 -1.42 -53.22 26.14
C PRO A 88 -1.94 -52.15 25.16
N PRO A 89 -2.30 -52.54 23.91
CA PRO A 89 -2.69 -51.59 22.88
C PRO A 89 -3.98 -50.83 23.25
N GLN A 90 -3.89 -49.50 23.23
CA GLN A 90 -5.07 -48.64 23.35
C GLN A 90 -5.83 -48.60 22.01
N PRO A 91 -7.17 -48.48 22.03
CA PRO A 91 -7.94 -48.31 20.81
C PRO A 91 -7.59 -46.98 20.13
N SER A 92 -7.61 -46.98 18.79
CA SER A 92 -7.39 -45.79 17.98
C SER A 92 -8.34 -44.66 18.39
N PRO A 93 -7.87 -43.40 18.54
CA PRO A 93 -8.77 -42.29 18.79
C PRO A 93 -9.71 -42.12 17.60
N THR A 94 -11.01 -42.07 17.88
CA THR A 94 -11.99 -41.53 16.92
C THR A 94 -11.54 -40.14 16.48
N PRO A 95 -11.68 -39.76 15.20
CA PRO A 95 -11.40 -38.40 14.76
C PRO A 95 -12.31 -37.47 15.54
N GLN A 96 -11.70 -36.70 16.43
CA GLN A 96 -12.37 -35.60 17.12
C GLN A 96 -12.76 -34.61 16.02
N PRO A 97 -14.02 -34.15 15.95
CA PRO A 97 -14.37 -33.06 15.04
C PRO A 97 -13.40 -31.92 15.34
N GLU A 98 -12.78 -31.36 14.30
CA GLU A 98 -12.03 -30.13 14.43
C GLU A 98 -12.96 -29.13 15.10
N ALA A 99 -12.64 -28.77 16.33
CA ALA A 99 -13.29 -27.63 16.94
C ALA A 99 -12.92 -26.48 16.02
N SER A 100 -13.92 -25.86 15.39
CA SER A 100 -13.74 -24.54 14.81
C SER A 100 -13.16 -23.68 15.93
N GLU A 101 -11.85 -23.43 15.87
CA GLU A 101 -11.22 -22.53 16.82
C GLU A 101 -12.00 -21.23 16.71
N GLU A 102 -12.64 -20.82 17.81
CA GLU A 102 -13.26 -19.50 17.87
C GLU A 102 -12.16 -18.53 17.48
N ARG A 103 -12.27 -17.94 16.29
CA ARG A 103 -11.17 -17.23 15.64
C ARG A 103 -11.00 -15.89 16.35
N ARG A 104 -10.33 -15.95 17.52
CA ARG A 104 -10.23 -14.87 18.50
C ARG A 104 -9.56 -13.68 17.86
N LEU A 105 -10.17 -12.52 18.06
CA LEU A 105 -9.75 -11.27 17.46
C LEU A 105 -8.77 -10.54 18.40
N PRO A 106 -7.80 -9.79 17.85
CA PRO A 106 -7.54 -9.57 16.41
C PRO A 106 -6.85 -10.76 15.73
N LEU A 107 -7.05 -10.90 14.41
CA LEU A 107 -6.45 -11.97 13.59
C LEU A 107 -4.98 -11.71 13.19
N ALA A 108 -4.47 -10.51 13.45
CA ALA A 108 -3.11 -10.07 13.17
C ALA A 108 -2.61 -9.15 14.30
N PRO A 109 -1.33 -8.74 14.32
CA PRO A 109 -0.81 -7.83 15.35
C PRO A 109 -1.67 -6.57 15.51
N SER A 110 -1.98 -6.22 16.76
CA SER A 110 -2.76 -5.01 17.07
C SER A 110 -1.93 -3.74 16.92
N LEU A 111 -0.64 -3.82 17.26
CA LEU A 111 0.29 -2.73 17.06
C LEU A 111 0.72 -2.66 15.60
N PRO A 112 0.80 -1.46 14.99
CA PRO A 112 1.42 -1.28 13.69
C PRO A 112 2.92 -1.57 13.79
N PRO A 113 3.55 -2.02 12.69
CA PRO A 113 4.97 -2.35 12.68
C PRO A 113 5.83 -1.09 12.88
N GLU A 114 7.08 -1.31 13.33
CA GLU A 114 8.05 -0.24 13.46
C GLU A 114 8.30 0.44 12.11
N GLN A 115 8.32 1.77 12.10
CA GLN A 115 8.52 2.57 10.90
C GLN A 115 10.00 2.53 10.51
N THR A 116 10.32 1.98 9.33
CA THR A 116 11.71 1.90 8.83
C THR A 116 11.97 2.92 7.73
N GLU A 117 13.21 3.40 7.64
CA GLU A 117 13.70 4.23 6.53
C GLU A 117 14.86 3.52 5.85
N THR A 118 14.62 2.85 4.72
CA THR A 118 15.71 2.21 3.95
C THR A 118 16.73 3.23 3.43
N VAL A 119 16.26 4.45 3.14
CA VAL A 119 17.08 5.62 2.81
C VAL A 119 16.59 6.76 3.70
N ALA A 120 17.51 7.52 4.30
CA ALA A 120 17.16 8.56 5.26
C ALA A 120 16.20 9.60 4.66
N GLY A 121 15.09 9.87 5.35
CA GLY A 121 14.00 10.72 4.88
C GLY A 121 12.97 10.02 3.97
N MET A 122 13.16 8.73 3.64
CA MET A 122 12.22 7.92 2.86
C MET A 122 11.66 6.78 3.72
N LYS A 123 10.50 7.02 4.34
CA LYS A 123 9.76 6.02 5.13
C LYS A 123 9.24 4.88 4.25
N ASP A 124 9.58 3.66 4.60
CA ASP A 124 9.10 2.48 3.90
C ASP A 124 7.62 2.22 4.26
N ASN A 125 6.85 1.74 3.29
CA ASN A 125 5.52 1.20 3.53
C ASN A 125 5.64 -0.23 4.09
N VAL A 126 5.95 -0.32 5.38
CA VAL A 126 6.31 -1.59 6.04
C VAL A 126 5.19 -2.63 5.94
N LEU A 127 3.94 -2.22 6.15
CA LEU A 127 2.76 -3.10 6.03
C LEU A 127 2.59 -3.69 4.62
N LEU A 128 2.77 -2.88 3.58
CA LEU A 128 2.74 -3.35 2.20
C LEU A 128 3.92 -4.28 1.90
N ARG A 129 5.13 -3.91 2.35
CA ARG A 129 6.34 -4.72 2.16
C ARG A 129 6.20 -6.09 2.80
N GLU A 130 5.68 -6.17 4.03
CA GLU A 130 5.44 -7.42 4.74
C GLU A 130 4.38 -8.27 4.02
N ALA A 131 3.25 -7.70 3.64
CA ALA A 131 2.22 -8.42 2.85
C ALA A 131 2.73 -8.93 1.48
N LEU A 132 3.65 -8.20 0.83
CA LEU A 132 4.30 -8.67 -0.39
C LEU A 132 5.19 -9.91 -0.14
N THR A 133 5.79 -10.06 1.05
CA THR A 133 6.56 -11.28 1.38
C THR A 133 5.70 -12.53 1.55
N GLU A 134 4.40 -12.36 1.86
CA GLU A 134 3.41 -13.44 1.94
C GLU A 134 2.87 -13.89 0.56
N ILE A 135 3.27 -13.20 -0.52
CA ILE A 135 2.92 -13.58 -1.90
C ILE A 135 3.83 -14.74 -2.37
N GLU A 136 3.19 -15.83 -2.76
CA GLU A 136 3.81 -16.96 -3.46
C GLU A 136 3.58 -16.92 -4.98
N ALA A 137 4.31 -17.74 -5.73
CA ALA A 137 4.12 -17.88 -7.17
C ALA A 137 2.74 -18.50 -7.48
N GLY A 138 1.88 -17.76 -8.19
CA GLY A 138 0.48 -18.16 -8.41
C GLY A 138 -0.46 -17.73 -7.29
N ALA A 139 -0.15 -16.62 -6.61
CA ALA A 139 -0.92 -15.99 -5.55
C ALA A 139 -2.45 -16.10 -5.70
N THR A 140 -3.11 -16.49 -4.61
CA THR A 140 -4.57 -16.58 -4.54
C THR A 140 -5.21 -15.18 -4.54
N ASN A 141 -6.48 -15.11 -4.93
CA ASN A 141 -7.25 -13.86 -4.85
C ASN A 141 -7.25 -13.28 -3.42
N ASP A 142 -7.29 -14.13 -2.39
CA ASP A 142 -7.30 -13.69 -1.00
C ASP A 142 -5.96 -13.06 -0.59
N GLN A 143 -4.82 -13.60 -1.03
CA GLN A 143 -3.50 -12.97 -0.88
C GLN A 143 -3.46 -11.61 -1.59
N LEU A 144 -3.96 -11.52 -2.83
CA LEU A 144 -3.99 -10.28 -3.60
C LEU A 144 -4.85 -9.19 -2.94
N LEU A 145 -6.00 -9.56 -2.38
CA LEU A 145 -6.88 -8.65 -1.63
C LEU A 145 -6.27 -8.26 -0.28
N GLY A 146 -5.56 -9.17 0.39
CA GLY A 146 -4.76 -8.88 1.59
C GLY A 146 -3.66 -7.86 1.33
N VAL A 147 -2.92 -8.00 0.23
CA VAL A 147 -1.89 -7.04 -0.18
C VAL A 147 -2.51 -5.69 -0.58
N MET A 148 -3.65 -5.68 -1.28
CA MET A 148 -4.40 -4.45 -1.57
C MET A 148 -4.83 -3.72 -0.29
N ARG A 149 -5.31 -4.45 0.73
CA ARG A 149 -5.70 -3.89 2.03
C ARG A 149 -4.55 -3.14 2.72
N GLN A 150 -3.32 -3.65 2.59
CA GLN A 150 -2.12 -2.97 3.10
C GLN A 150 -1.58 -1.90 2.15
N ALA A 151 -1.77 -2.05 0.84
CA ALA A 151 -1.38 -1.05 -0.14
C ALA A 151 -2.07 0.30 0.10
N LEU A 152 -3.29 0.30 0.65
CA LEU A 152 -4.08 1.51 1.01
C LEU A 152 -3.52 2.36 2.17
N GLN A 153 -2.35 2.02 2.72
CA GLN A 153 -1.79 2.65 3.91
C GLN A 153 -0.53 3.45 3.56
N GLY A 154 -0.39 4.65 4.12
CA GLY A 154 0.83 5.45 3.99
C GLY A 154 1.10 5.97 2.57
N HIS A 155 2.32 5.73 2.08
CA HIS A 155 2.84 6.28 0.83
C HIS A 155 3.32 5.19 -0.12
N LEU A 156 3.37 5.51 -1.41
CA LEU A 156 4.06 4.75 -2.44
C LEU A 156 5.11 5.66 -3.09
N TYR A 157 6.20 5.05 -3.55
CA TYR A 157 7.22 5.75 -4.31
C TYR A 157 6.96 5.54 -5.80
N ILE A 158 6.94 6.63 -6.57
CA ILE A 158 6.79 6.61 -8.02
C ILE A 158 8.12 6.99 -8.65
N ARG A 159 8.58 6.17 -9.58
CA ARG A 159 9.80 6.42 -10.36
C ARG A 159 9.48 7.41 -11.49
N VAL A 160 10.32 8.43 -11.64
CA VAL A 160 10.15 9.50 -12.62
C VAL A 160 11.39 9.54 -13.51
N ASN A 161 11.18 9.57 -14.83
CA ASN A 161 12.24 9.73 -15.80
C ASN A 161 12.68 11.20 -15.82
N GLY A 162 13.98 11.45 -15.64
CA GLY A 162 14.55 12.78 -15.40
C GLY A 162 14.38 13.27 -13.95
N ASP A 163 14.64 14.57 -13.72
CA ASP A 163 14.50 15.21 -12.42
C ASP A 163 13.02 15.58 -12.15
N ALA A 164 12.40 14.89 -11.18
CA ALA A 164 11.05 15.17 -10.74
C ALA A 164 10.89 16.55 -10.06
N ARG A 165 11.92 17.04 -9.36
CA ARG A 165 11.87 18.35 -8.69
C ARG A 165 11.82 19.47 -9.73
N ALA A 166 12.64 19.36 -10.78
CA ALA A 166 12.58 20.27 -11.92
C ALA A 166 11.19 20.26 -12.56
N GLN A 167 10.66 19.07 -12.91
CA GLN A 167 9.33 18.92 -13.53
C GLN A 167 8.21 19.56 -12.68
N ILE A 168 8.19 19.30 -11.36
CA ILE A 168 7.22 19.90 -10.44
C ILE A 168 7.39 21.43 -10.37
N SER A 169 8.63 21.93 -10.25
CA SER A 169 8.89 23.37 -10.17
C SER A 169 8.55 24.15 -11.45
N GLU A 170 8.59 23.47 -12.60
CA GLU A 170 8.20 24.00 -13.90
C GLU A 170 6.70 23.82 -14.20
N GLY A 171 5.94 23.17 -13.31
CA GLY A 171 4.52 22.88 -13.48
C GLY A 171 4.22 21.83 -14.58
N LYS A 172 5.21 21.03 -14.97
CA LYS A 172 5.07 19.96 -15.97
C LYS A 172 4.49 18.70 -15.33
N PRO A 173 3.72 17.89 -16.08
CA PRO A 173 3.29 16.58 -15.61
C PRO A 173 4.51 15.69 -15.36
N LEU A 174 4.46 14.90 -14.29
CA LEU A 174 5.54 13.94 -13.96
C LEU A 174 5.63 12.87 -15.04
N SER A 175 6.84 12.70 -15.58
CA SER A 175 7.17 11.65 -16.55
C SER A 175 7.35 10.31 -15.84
N VAL A 176 6.25 9.75 -15.33
CA VAL A 176 6.23 8.51 -14.54
C VAL A 176 6.71 7.31 -15.35
N ALA A 177 7.36 6.37 -14.68
CA ALA A 177 7.82 5.12 -15.28
C ALA A 177 6.64 4.18 -15.54
N VAL A 178 6.60 3.63 -16.76
CA VAL A 178 5.54 2.73 -17.23
C VAL A 178 6.15 1.47 -17.82
N VAL A 179 5.47 0.34 -17.67
CA VAL A 179 5.76 -0.91 -18.39
C VAL A 179 4.61 -1.18 -19.36
N ARG A 180 4.94 -1.66 -20.56
CA ARG A 180 3.95 -2.17 -21.51
C ARG A 180 3.96 -3.69 -21.53
N ASP A 181 2.77 -4.28 -21.64
CA ASP A 181 2.63 -5.72 -21.85
C ASP A 181 2.64 -6.09 -23.35
N ALA A 182 2.42 -7.38 -23.65
CA ALA A 182 2.37 -7.89 -25.02
C ALA A 182 1.14 -7.41 -25.83
N GLU A 183 0.16 -6.78 -25.17
CA GLU A 183 -1.06 -6.20 -25.76
C GLU A 183 -0.95 -4.66 -25.88
N ASP A 184 0.25 -4.11 -25.69
CA ASP A 184 0.59 -2.67 -25.66
C ASP A 184 -0.09 -1.87 -24.54
N ARG A 185 -0.68 -2.56 -23.54
CA ARG A 185 -1.33 -1.92 -22.39
C ARG A 185 -0.30 -1.34 -21.43
N GLN A 186 -0.53 -0.12 -20.97
CA GLN A 186 0.39 0.60 -20.08
C GLN A 186 0.05 0.36 -18.61
N PHE A 187 1.05 -0.03 -17.83
CA PHE A 187 0.97 -0.16 -16.38
C PHE A 187 1.93 0.83 -15.72
N MET A 188 1.46 1.56 -14.72
CA MET A 188 2.33 2.46 -13.94
C MET A 188 3.14 1.67 -12.92
N LEU A 189 4.38 2.09 -12.66
CA LEU A 189 5.24 1.49 -11.63
C LEU A 189 5.15 2.26 -10.31
N ALA A 190 4.90 1.53 -9.22
CA ALA A 190 4.98 2.02 -7.85
C ALA A 190 5.83 1.09 -6.97
N PHE A 191 6.34 1.63 -5.87
CA PHE A 191 7.26 0.93 -4.99
C PHE A 191 6.90 1.10 -3.52
N SER A 192 7.02 0.02 -2.74
CA SER A 192 6.77 -0.02 -1.30
C SER A 192 7.82 0.74 -0.48
N SER A 193 9.04 0.84 -1.00
CA SER A 193 10.22 1.25 -0.24
C SER A 193 11.31 1.81 -1.13
N ALA A 194 12.23 2.58 -0.54
CA ALA A 194 13.43 3.04 -1.25
C ALA A 194 14.35 1.87 -1.68
N ARG A 195 14.21 0.68 -1.06
CA ARG A 195 14.84 -0.55 -1.53
C ARG A 195 14.32 -0.94 -2.91
N ALA A 196 13.01 -1.14 -3.02
CA ALA A 196 12.39 -1.59 -4.26
C ALA A 196 12.59 -0.61 -5.42
N VAL A 197 12.65 0.71 -5.14
CA VAL A 197 13.08 1.72 -6.12
C VAL A 197 14.50 1.45 -6.62
N ARG A 198 15.49 1.24 -5.74
CA ARG A 198 16.88 0.95 -6.14
C ARG A 198 16.99 -0.35 -6.94
N ASP A 199 16.30 -1.40 -6.48
CA ASP A 199 16.30 -2.71 -7.13
C ASP A 199 15.68 -2.63 -8.55
N SER A 200 14.69 -1.74 -8.75
CA SER A 200 14.11 -1.43 -10.07
C SER A 200 15.01 -0.56 -10.96
N VAL A 201 15.67 0.45 -10.40
CA VAL A 201 16.60 1.34 -11.13
C VAL A 201 17.83 0.59 -11.64
N GLN A 202 18.28 -0.46 -10.97
CA GLN A 202 19.36 -1.33 -11.43
C GLN A 202 19.04 -2.12 -12.72
N LEU A 203 17.77 -2.21 -13.11
CA LEU A 203 17.33 -2.88 -14.35
C LEU A 203 17.28 -1.93 -15.56
N GLU A 204 17.50 -0.63 -15.37
CA GLU A 204 17.42 0.38 -16.42
C GLU A 204 18.75 0.57 -17.16
N ALA A 205 18.66 0.99 -18.43
CA ALA A 205 19.83 1.28 -19.27
C ALA A 205 20.58 2.55 -18.83
N ASP A 206 19.88 3.53 -18.24
CA ASP A 206 20.47 4.72 -17.63
C ASP A 206 19.91 4.94 -16.20
N PRO A 207 20.58 4.35 -15.19
CA PRO A 207 20.21 4.53 -13.78
C PRO A 207 20.34 5.98 -13.27
N ALA A 208 21.18 6.81 -13.89
CA ALA A 208 21.47 8.17 -13.42
C ALA A 208 20.42 9.19 -13.87
N ALA A 209 19.74 8.93 -15.00
CA ALA A 209 18.64 9.75 -15.51
C ALA A 209 17.29 9.51 -14.81
N THR A 210 17.27 8.91 -13.61
CA THR A 210 16.04 8.51 -12.91
C THR A 210 15.95 9.11 -11.51
N SER A 211 14.78 9.63 -11.16
CA SER A 211 14.44 10.09 -9.80
C SER A 211 13.21 9.35 -9.24
N ALA A 212 12.89 9.58 -7.97
CA ALA A 212 11.72 9.01 -7.33
C ALA A 212 11.01 10.03 -6.42
N VAL A 213 9.69 9.94 -6.35
CA VAL A 213 8.83 10.82 -5.55
C VAL A 213 7.96 9.97 -4.64
N ALA A 214 7.92 10.30 -3.35
CA ALA A 214 6.93 9.75 -2.43
C ALA A 214 5.58 10.45 -2.66
N GLN A 215 4.51 9.70 -2.82
CA GLN A 215 3.14 10.22 -2.91
C GLN A 215 2.20 9.44 -1.97
N PRO A 216 1.16 10.09 -1.41
CA PRO A 216 0.07 9.37 -0.74
C PRO A 216 -0.54 8.33 -1.67
N VAL A 217 -0.89 7.16 -1.12
CA VAL A 217 -1.47 6.07 -1.93
C VAL A 217 -2.67 6.53 -2.74
N THR A 218 -3.58 7.30 -2.14
CA THR A 218 -4.79 7.79 -2.80
C THR A 218 -4.49 8.60 -4.05
N SER A 219 -3.49 9.49 -4.02
CA SER A 219 -3.01 10.24 -5.19
C SER A 219 -2.46 9.31 -6.29
N VAL A 220 -1.69 8.30 -5.91
CA VAL A 220 -1.16 7.30 -6.85
C VAL A 220 -2.28 6.51 -7.52
N LEU A 221 -3.25 6.00 -6.75
CA LEU A 221 -4.37 5.24 -7.32
C LEU A 221 -5.25 6.13 -8.21
N GLN A 222 -5.50 7.38 -7.81
CA GLN A 222 -6.22 8.36 -8.63
C GLN A 222 -5.50 8.66 -9.94
N GLN A 223 -4.16 8.76 -9.93
CA GLN A 223 -3.37 8.92 -11.15
C GLN A 223 -3.50 7.71 -12.09
N VAL A 224 -3.53 6.48 -11.55
CA VAL A 224 -3.72 5.25 -12.37
C VAL A 224 -5.11 5.24 -13.02
N VAL A 225 -6.16 5.52 -12.24
CA VAL A 225 -7.56 5.49 -12.69
C VAL A 225 -7.88 6.64 -13.67
N SER A 226 -7.26 7.80 -13.51
CA SER A 226 -7.45 8.95 -14.41
C SER A 226 -6.55 8.97 -15.64
N GLY A 227 -5.42 8.25 -15.62
CA GLY A 227 -4.37 8.33 -16.63
C GLY A 227 -4.43 7.29 -17.76
N GLU A 228 -5.58 6.65 -18.00
CA GLU A 228 -5.78 5.60 -19.01
C GLU A 228 -4.83 4.38 -18.89
N PHE A 229 -4.30 4.13 -17.69
CA PHE A 229 -3.49 2.96 -17.40
C PHE A 229 -4.36 1.71 -17.24
N ALA A 230 -3.83 0.54 -17.61
CA ALA A 230 -4.46 -0.76 -17.37
C ALA A 230 -4.28 -1.27 -15.92
N GLY A 231 -3.34 -0.68 -15.17
CA GLY A 231 -3.19 -0.96 -13.75
C GLY A 231 -1.90 -0.41 -13.14
N LEU A 232 -1.67 -0.82 -11.90
CA LEU A 232 -0.49 -0.50 -11.10
C LEU A 232 0.33 -1.77 -10.88
N ILE A 233 1.62 -1.74 -11.18
CA ILE A 233 2.57 -2.79 -10.76
C ILE A 233 3.32 -2.28 -9.54
N VAL A 234 3.26 -3.02 -8.43
CA VAL A 234 4.02 -2.73 -7.22
C VAL A 234 5.24 -3.64 -7.14
N ASP A 235 6.40 -3.04 -6.85
CA ASP A 235 7.68 -3.73 -6.62
C ASP A 235 8.11 -4.65 -7.79
N ASN A 236 8.07 -4.14 -9.02
CA ASN A 236 8.23 -4.94 -10.26
C ASN A 236 9.50 -5.83 -10.30
N ALA A 237 10.60 -5.39 -9.69
CA ALA A 237 11.87 -6.10 -9.63
C ALA A 237 11.91 -7.22 -8.57
N SER A 238 11.01 -7.21 -7.59
CA SER A 238 11.07 -8.02 -6.37
C SER A 238 10.47 -9.43 -6.49
N ALA A 239 10.55 -10.06 -7.67
CA ALA A 239 9.93 -11.37 -7.91
C ALA A 239 10.39 -12.45 -6.89
N PRO A 240 9.48 -13.25 -6.31
CA PRO A 240 8.04 -13.35 -6.60
C PRO A 240 7.15 -12.30 -5.90
N HIS A 241 7.69 -11.55 -4.95
CA HIS A 241 7.02 -10.59 -4.06
C HIS A 241 6.65 -9.27 -4.76
N ARG A 242 5.87 -9.38 -5.83
CA ARG A 242 5.36 -8.26 -6.63
C ARG A 242 3.91 -8.51 -7.01
N VAL A 243 3.14 -7.45 -7.21
CA VAL A 243 1.72 -7.56 -7.53
C VAL A 243 1.32 -6.62 -8.67
N VAL A 244 0.31 -7.04 -9.44
CA VAL A 244 -0.35 -6.22 -10.46
C VAL A 244 -1.78 -6.00 -10.02
N PHE A 245 -2.18 -4.74 -9.89
CA PHE A 245 -3.54 -4.33 -9.56
C PHE A 245 -4.22 -3.73 -10.80
N PRO A 246 -5.25 -4.40 -11.36
CA PRO A 246 -6.02 -3.86 -12.49
C PRO A 246 -6.74 -2.56 -12.12
N THR A 247 -6.88 -1.65 -13.09
CA THR A 247 -7.50 -0.34 -12.86
C THR A 247 -8.94 -0.43 -12.35
N GLU A 248 -9.70 -1.47 -12.73
CA GLU A 248 -11.07 -1.70 -12.25
C GLU A 248 -11.11 -2.00 -10.74
N LEU A 249 -10.10 -2.71 -10.23
CA LEU A 249 -9.95 -2.98 -8.80
C LEU A 249 -9.57 -1.69 -8.05
N LEU A 250 -8.67 -0.90 -8.62
CA LEU A 250 -8.23 0.38 -8.04
C LEU A 250 -9.38 1.40 -7.97
N GLN A 251 -10.14 1.53 -9.06
CA GLN A 251 -11.32 2.40 -9.11
C GLN A 251 -12.33 2.01 -8.04
N LYS A 252 -12.75 0.75 -7.99
CA LYS A 252 -13.72 0.26 -7.00
C LYS A 252 -13.23 0.44 -5.56
N THR A 253 -11.92 0.32 -5.35
CA THR A 253 -11.30 0.55 -4.03
C THR A 253 -11.39 2.04 -3.64
N LEU A 254 -11.09 2.97 -4.56
CA LEU A 254 -11.24 4.40 -4.32
C LEU A 254 -12.69 4.83 -4.09
N GLU A 255 -13.67 4.25 -4.80
CA GLU A 255 -15.10 4.54 -4.61
C GLU A 255 -15.61 4.16 -3.20
N GLN A 256 -14.95 3.21 -2.53
CA GLN A 256 -15.36 2.67 -1.23
C GLN A 256 -14.60 3.28 -0.04
N ALA A 257 -13.43 3.87 -0.30
CA ALA A 257 -12.53 4.45 0.69
C ALA A 257 -12.98 5.82 1.26
N ASP A 258 -12.40 6.18 2.40
CA ASP A 258 -12.27 7.59 2.81
C ASP A 258 -11.19 8.27 1.95
N VAL A 259 -11.48 9.45 1.42
CA VAL A 259 -10.58 10.22 0.53
C VAL A 259 -9.24 10.52 1.22
N ASP A 260 -9.30 10.83 2.51
CA ASP A 260 -8.12 11.18 3.33
C ASP A 260 -7.47 9.94 3.97
N MET A 261 -8.07 8.75 3.82
CA MET A 261 -7.69 7.52 4.54
C MET A 261 -7.51 7.75 6.05
N THR A 262 -8.37 8.55 6.68
CA THR A 262 -8.15 9.12 8.03
C THR A 262 -7.92 8.03 9.08
N VAL A 263 -8.92 7.16 9.27
CA VAL A 263 -8.87 6.08 10.26
C VAL A 263 -7.72 5.12 9.95
N LYS A 264 -7.57 4.73 8.68
CA LYS A 264 -6.52 3.84 8.19
C LYS A 264 -5.11 4.39 8.44
N SER A 265 -4.90 5.69 8.30
CA SER A 265 -3.63 6.38 8.58
C SER A 265 -3.33 6.42 10.08
N ILE A 266 -4.34 6.62 10.94
CA ILE A 266 -4.17 6.53 12.40
C ILE A 266 -3.86 5.09 12.82
N LEU A 267 -4.48 4.08 12.18
CA LEU A 267 -4.19 2.67 12.45
C LEU A 267 -2.74 2.29 12.08
N ALA A 268 -2.21 2.80 10.97
CA ALA A 268 -0.85 2.56 10.49
C ALA A 268 0.24 3.32 11.27
N ALA A 269 -0.11 4.43 11.91
CA ALA A 269 0.83 5.28 12.65
C ALA A 269 1.23 4.67 14.01
N PRO A 270 2.47 4.89 14.50
CA PRO A 270 2.88 4.51 15.84
C PRO A 270 1.87 4.96 16.91
N ARG A 271 1.61 4.10 17.92
CA ARG A 271 0.59 4.39 18.94
C ARG A 271 1.04 5.53 19.85
N GLU A 272 0.29 6.62 19.81
CA GLU A 272 0.41 7.81 20.66
C GLU A 272 -0.67 7.81 21.76
N GLN A 273 -0.48 8.60 22.83
CA GLN A 273 -1.40 8.65 23.98
C GLN A 273 -2.85 9.04 23.61
N ASP A 274 -3.02 9.79 22.52
CA ASP A 274 -4.30 10.30 22.01
C ASP A 274 -4.82 9.49 20.80
N SER A 275 -4.20 8.36 20.43
CA SER A 275 -4.59 7.57 19.25
C SER A 275 -6.05 7.10 19.30
N THR A 276 -6.55 6.71 20.48
CA THR A 276 -7.95 6.33 20.68
C THR A 276 -8.90 7.51 20.52
N VAL A 277 -8.50 8.71 20.97
CA VAL A 277 -9.27 9.96 20.82
C VAL A 277 -9.35 10.37 19.36
N LYS A 278 -8.21 10.38 18.65
CA LYS A 278 -8.13 10.65 17.20
C LYS A 278 -9.05 9.71 16.38
N VAL A 279 -9.13 8.42 16.75
CA VAL A 279 -10.06 7.49 16.11
C VAL A 279 -11.52 7.79 16.51
N GLY A 280 -11.80 8.07 17.78
CA GLY A 280 -13.14 8.46 18.24
C GLY A 280 -13.70 9.70 17.55
N GLU A 281 -12.87 10.72 17.29
CA GLU A 281 -13.20 11.91 16.50
C GLU A 281 -13.45 11.56 15.03
N ALA A 282 -12.60 10.74 14.42
CA ALA A 282 -12.79 10.30 13.03
C ALA A 282 -14.08 9.49 12.85
N LEU A 283 -14.42 8.61 13.79
CA LEU A 283 -15.65 7.82 13.80
C LEU A 283 -16.95 8.66 13.87
N ALA A 284 -16.86 9.92 14.31
CA ALA A 284 -18.00 10.83 14.35
C ALA A 284 -18.26 11.56 13.01
N SER A 285 -17.40 11.38 12.01
CA SER A 285 -17.49 12.09 10.72
C SER A 285 -17.22 11.22 9.48
N LYS A 286 -16.57 10.07 9.66
CA LYS A 286 -16.20 9.16 8.56
C LYS A 286 -17.10 7.93 8.56
N ARG A 287 -17.68 7.64 7.39
CA ARG A 287 -18.38 6.38 7.10
C ARG A 287 -17.45 5.19 7.35
N MET A 288 -17.94 4.24 8.12
CA MET A 288 -17.26 2.97 8.38
C MET A 288 -17.97 1.83 7.65
N TRP A 289 -17.45 0.63 7.83
CA TRP A 289 -18.04 -0.61 7.35
C TRP A 289 -18.23 -1.57 8.52
N VAL A 290 -19.30 -2.34 8.49
CA VAL A 290 -19.53 -3.45 9.42
C VAL A 290 -19.57 -4.77 8.65
N ALA A 291 -19.11 -5.83 9.28
CA ALA A 291 -19.25 -7.19 8.76
C ALA A 291 -20.65 -7.72 9.14
N VAL A 292 -21.47 -8.04 8.15
CA VAL A 292 -22.80 -8.64 8.37
C VAL A 292 -22.87 -10.06 7.81
N ASN A 293 -23.49 -10.95 8.59
CA ASN A 293 -23.92 -12.26 8.11
C ASN A 293 -25.39 -12.17 7.68
N ASP A 294 -25.71 -12.66 6.48
CA ASP A 294 -27.07 -12.58 5.91
C ASP A 294 -28.06 -13.58 6.52
N GLY A 295 -27.66 -14.31 7.57
CA GLY A 295 -28.51 -15.21 8.33
C GLY A 295 -28.73 -16.54 7.60
N SER A 296 -27.79 -16.97 6.75
CA SER A 296 -27.85 -18.24 6.01
C SER A 296 -28.13 -19.42 6.95
N GLY A 297 -29.39 -19.85 7.01
CA GLY A 297 -29.91 -20.74 8.06
C GLY A 297 -31.25 -20.31 8.67
N GLY A 298 -31.75 -19.11 8.35
CA GLY A 298 -33.04 -18.58 8.84
C GLY A 298 -32.94 -17.78 10.14
N GLY A 299 -31.72 -17.37 10.53
CA GLY A 299 -31.51 -16.46 11.66
C GLY A 299 -31.72 -14.98 11.27
N PRO A 300 -31.86 -14.07 12.25
CA PRO A 300 -31.82 -12.64 11.98
C PRO A 300 -30.43 -12.23 11.46
N VAL A 301 -30.39 -11.19 10.61
CA VAL A 301 -29.14 -10.57 10.15
C VAL A 301 -28.36 -10.04 11.36
N GLY A 302 -27.13 -10.52 11.54
CA GLY A 302 -26.26 -10.14 12.64
C GLY A 302 -25.12 -9.24 12.18
N ILE A 303 -24.77 -8.24 12.99
CA ILE A 303 -23.53 -7.47 12.86
C ILE A 303 -22.45 -8.15 13.69
N ALA A 304 -21.22 -8.22 13.19
CA ALA A 304 -20.12 -8.83 13.90
C ALA A 304 -19.70 -8.04 15.14
N GLU A 305 -19.68 -8.72 16.28
CA GLU A 305 -19.15 -8.23 17.55
C GLU A 305 -17.87 -9.00 17.92
N ALA A 306 -17.02 -8.40 18.73
CA ALA A 306 -15.88 -9.05 19.38
C ALA A 306 -16.13 -9.13 20.88
N GLN A 307 -15.71 -10.23 21.51
CA GLN A 307 -15.70 -10.37 22.96
C GLN A 307 -14.27 -10.54 23.46
N THR A 308 -13.87 -9.70 24.41
CA THR A 308 -12.56 -9.79 25.08
C THR A 308 -12.59 -10.84 26.20
N THR A 309 -11.41 -11.25 26.68
CA THR A 309 -11.26 -12.31 27.69
C THR A 309 -11.85 -11.96 29.06
N ASP A 310 -12.10 -10.69 29.33
CA ASP A 310 -12.81 -10.15 30.49
C ASP A 310 -14.35 -10.13 30.30
N GLY A 311 -14.85 -10.61 29.16
CA GLY A 311 -16.27 -10.70 28.82
C GLY A 311 -16.88 -9.45 28.20
N ARG A 312 -16.14 -8.33 28.08
CA ARG A 312 -16.67 -7.09 27.46
C ARG A 312 -16.95 -7.28 25.97
N ARG A 313 -18.04 -6.67 25.48
CA ARG A 313 -18.51 -6.71 24.08
C ARG A 313 -18.12 -5.43 23.35
N PHE A 314 -17.59 -5.57 22.14
CA PHE A 314 -17.19 -4.48 21.25
C PHE A 314 -17.79 -4.67 19.87
N LEU A 315 -18.30 -3.61 19.25
CA LEU A 315 -18.72 -3.64 17.84
C LEU A 315 -17.49 -3.68 16.92
N GLN A 316 -17.47 -4.55 15.91
CA GLN A 316 -16.37 -4.57 14.93
C GLN A 316 -16.63 -3.55 13.81
N LEU A 317 -15.71 -2.59 13.66
CA LEU A 317 -15.73 -1.58 12.60
C LEU A 317 -14.52 -1.74 11.66
N PHE A 318 -14.72 -1.38 10.40
CA PHE A 318 -13.71 -1.51 9.35
C PHE A 318 -13.64 -0.20 8.56
N SER A 319 -12.43 0.29 8.30
CA SER A 319 -12.21 1.51 7.52
C SER A 319 -12.38 1.28 6.01
N HIS A 320 -12.32 0.01 5.57
CA HIS A 320 -12.49 -0.37 4.17
C HIS A 320 -13.15 -1.76 4.03
N PRO A 321 -14.03 -2.00 3.04
CA PRO A 321 -14.71 -3.29 2.88
C PRO A 321 -13.77 -4.48 2.60
N LEU A 322 -12.57 -4.21 2.09
CA LEU A 322 -11.51 -5.23 1.94
C LEU A 322 -11.08 -5.85 3.28
N GLU A 323 -11.19 -5.12 4.39
CA GLU A 323 -10.85 -5.64 5.72
C GLU A 323 -11.87 -6.69 6.16
N VAL A 324 -13.16 -6.48 5.90
CA VAL A 324 -14.23 -7.48 6.15
C VAL A 324 -13.98 -8.75 5.34
N ILE A 325 -13.65 -8.60 4.05
CA ILE A 325 -13.39 -9.72 3.14
C ILE A 325 -12.14 -10.50 3.61
N ALA A 326 -11.07 -9.80 4.01
CA ALA A 326 -9.82 -10.38 4.48
C ALA A 326 -9.96 -11.23 5.75
N LEU A 327 -11.05 -11.10 6.54
CA LEU A 327 -11.30 -11.98 7.69
C LEU A 327 -11.60 -13.44 7.29
N GLY A 328 -11.96 -13.70 6.02
CA GLY A 328 -12.26 -15.04 5.53
C GLY A 328 -13.39 -15.74 6.31
N ARG A 329 -14.39 -14.98 6.77
CA ARG A 329 -15.57 -15.50 7.50
C ARG A 329 -16.82 -15.68 6.63
N GLY A 330 -16.79 -15.19 5.38
CA GLY A 330 -17.95 -15.14 4.49
C GLY A 330 -18.92 -13.98 4.76
N ASP A 331 -18.59 -13.09 5.70
CA ASP A 331 -19.38 -11.88 5.96
C ASP A 331 -19.38 -10.93 4.77
N ARG A 332 -20.47 -10.18 4.61
CA ARG A 332 -20.57 -9.11 3.62
C ARG A 332 -20.25 -7.77 4.29
N PRO A 333 -19.47 -6.88 3.65
CA PRO A 333 -19.32 -5.52 4.13
C PRO A 333 -20.59 -4.71 3.87
N LEU A 334 -21.12 -4.06 4.91
CA LEU A 334 -22.22 -3.11 4.82
C LEU A 334 -21.72 -1.71 5.23
N PRO A 335 -22.03 -0.64 4.48
CA PRO A 335 -21.77 0.74 4.91
C PRO A 335 -22.43 1.02 6.26
N PHE A 336 -21.74 1.77 7.11
CA PHE A 336 -22.16 2.09 8.46
C PHE A 336 -21.83 3.55 8.79
N GLU A 337 -22.87 4.38 8.88
CA GLU A 337 -22.73 5.83 9.04
C GLU A 337 -22.58 6.23 10.53
N PRO A 338 -21.96 7.38 10.85
CA PRO A 338 -21.74 7.84 12.23
C PRO A 338 -23.00 7.87 13.09
N GLU A 339 -24.15 8.26 12.53
CA GLU A 339 -25.46 8.29 13.20
C GLU A 339 -25.94 6.88 13.57
N GLN A 340 -25.65 5.88 12.74
CA GLN A 340 -25.98 4.49 13.01
C GLN A 340 -25.11 3.93 14.14
N LEU A 341 -23.82 4.29 14.17
CA LEU A 341 -22.93 3.96 15.27
C LEU A 341 -23.39 4.60 16.58
N ALA A 342 -23.71 5.89 16.56
CA ALA A 342 -24.24 6.62 17.71
C ALA A 342 -25.52 5.98 18.26
N LYS A 343 -26.45 5.60 17.36
CA LYS A 343 -27.69 4.90 17.72
C LYS A 343 -27.44 3.50 18.31
N VAL A 344 -26.52 2.72 17.74
CA VAL A 344 -26.18 1.39 18.29
C VAL A 344 -25.56 1.51 19.67
N LEU A 345 -24.59 2.40 19.86
CA LEU A 345 -23.91 2.60 21.14
C LEU A 345 -24.84 3.13 22.24
N THR A 346 -25.80 4.00 21.91
CA THR A 346 -26.80 4.50 22.87
C THR A 346 -27.88 3.47 23.20
N SER A 347 -28.29 2.67 22.22
CA SER A 347 -29.29 1.58 22.43
C SER A 347 -28.71 0.40 23.24
N HIS A 348 -27.40 0.16 23.13
CA HIS A 348 -26.70 -0.95 23.79
C HIS A 348 -25.66 -0.40 24.78
N SER A 349 -26.13 -0.05 25.99
CA SER A 349 -25.27 0.49 27.05
C SER A 349 -24.27 -0.54 27.58
N GLU A 350 -24.48 -1.83 27.32
CA GLU A 350 -23.58 -2.93 27.67
C GLU A 350 -22.41 -3.12 26.70
N MET A 351 -22.43 -2.48 25.51
CA MET A 351 -21.27 -2.43 24.63
C MET A 351 -20.19 -1.52 25.22
N ALA A 352 -18.99 -2.06 25.43
CA ALA A 352 -17.84 -1.35 26.01
C ALA A 352 -17.15 -0.38 25.03
N GLY A 353 -17.47 -0.47 23.73
CA GLY A 353 -16.94 0.41 22.70
C GLY A 353 -16.89 -0.28 21.34
N VAL A 354 -15.85 0.04 20.56
CA VAL A 354 -15.61 -0.54 19.24
C VAL A 354 -14.20 -1.13 19.13
N ILE A 355 -14.01 -2.10 18.25
CA ILE A 355 -12.70 -2.51 17.74
C ILE A 355 -12.63 -2.18 16.25
N VAL A 356 -11.59 -1.46 15.85
CA VAL A 356 -11.39 -1.05 14.44
C VAL A 356 -10.30 -1.92 13.79
N ASP A 357 -10.58 -2.38 12.57
CA ASP A 357 -9.79 -3.32 11.76
C ASP A 357 -9.29 -4.54 12.56
N SER A 358 -10.20 -5.49 12.82
CA SER A 358 -9.85 -6.74 13.51
C SER A 358 -8.94 -7.67 12.69
N ALA A 359 -8.62 -7.34 11.43
CA ALA A 359 -7.59 -7.97 10.61
C ALA A 359 -6.20 -7.28 10.71
N GLY A 360 -6.08 -6.18 11.48
CA GLY A 360 -4.83 -5.58 11.93
C GLY A 360 -4.13 -4.65 10.91
N PRO A 361 -3.47 -3.55 11.34
CA PRO A 361 -3.29 -3.11 12.73
C PRO A 361 -4.60 -2.64 13.38
N SER A 362 -4.88 -3.14 14.58
CA SER A 362 -6.17 -2.96 15.24
C SER A 362 -6.10 -1.95 16.39
N ILE A 363 -7.23 -1.34 16.73
CA ILE A 363 -7.35 -0.48 17.92
C ILE A 363 -8.69 -0.70 18.59
N VAL A 364 -8.68 -0.79 19.92
CA VAL A 364 -9.89 -0.77 20.75
C VAL A 364 -10.13 0.67 21.18
N VAL A 365 -11.35 1.16 20.97
CA VAL A 365 -11.78 2.50 21.39
C VAL A 365 -12.94 2.32 22.36
N GLU A 366 -12.71 2.61 23.63
CA GLU A 366 -13.72 2.49 24.69
C GLU A 366 -14.70 3.67 24.67
N ARG A 367 -15.80 3.56 25.42
CA ARG A 367 -16.92 4.54 25.36
C ARG A 367 -16.52 5.99 25.68
N ASP A 368 -15.48 6.19 26.48
CA ASP A 368 -14.97 7.51 26.88
C ASP A 368 -14.42 8.29 25.68
N ALA A 369 -13.59 7.64 24.86
CA ALA A 369 -13.06 8.19 23.61
C ALA A 369 -14.13 8.32 22.51
N LEU A 370 -15.28 7.62 22.63
CA LEU A 370 -16.42 7.71 21.71
C LEU A 370 -17.39 8.85 22.02
N THR A 371 -17.05 9.76 22.95
CA THR A 371 -17.87 10.95 23.24
C THR A 371 -18.29 11.75 22.00
N PRO A 372 -17.42 12.03 20.99
CA PRO A 372 -17.82 12.74 19.78
C PRO A 372 -18.94 12.04 18.98
N VAL A 373 -18.92 10.70 18.95
CA VAL A 373 -19.95 9.89 18.29
C VAL A 373 -21.25 9.90 19.09
N LEU A 374 -21.18 9.80 20.42
CA LEU A 374 -22.36 9.76 21.28
C LEU A 374 -23.18 11.07 21.26
N VAL A 375 -22.55 12.21 20.96
CA VAL A 375 -23.24 13.49 20.77
C VAL A 375 -24.23 13.42 19.61
N LEU A 376 -23.88 12.76 18.50
CA LEU A 376 -24.75 12.62 17.32
C LEU A 376 -26.10 11.94 17.64
N ALA A 377 -26.15 11.10 18.68
CA ALA A 377 -27.41 10.46 19.10
C ALA A 377 -28.37 11.42 19.83
N VAL A 378 -27.87 12.54 20.35
CA VAL A 378 -28.70 13.61 20.94
C VAL A 378 -29.40 14.39 19.83
N ASP A 379 -28.67 14.73 18.77
CA ASP A 379 -29.18 15.48 17.60
C ASP A 379 -30.22 14.68 16.77
N LEU A 380 -30.34 13.36 16.99
CA LEU A 380 -31.37 12.49 16.40
C LEU A 380 -32.66 12.40 17.24
N GLY A 381 -32.71 13.05 18.40
CA GLY A 381 -33.79 12.97 19.38
C GLY A 381 -34.81 14.12 19.36
N ASP A 382 -34.51 15.20 18.62
CA ASP A 382 -35.36 16.38 18.39
C ASP A 382 -36.02 16.35 16.97
#